data_AF-A0A357QFH2-F1
#
_entry.id   AF-A0A357QFH2-F1
#
_cell.length_a   1.000
_cell.length_b   1.000
_cell.length_c   1.000
_cell.angle_alpha   90.00
_cell.angle_beta   90.00
_cell.angle_gamma   90.00
#
_symmetry.space_group_name_H-M   'P 1'
#
loop_
_entity.id
_entity.type
_entity.pdbx_description
1 polymer ?
#
loop_
_entity_poly.entity_id
_entity_poly.type
_entity_poly.pdbx_seq_one_letter_code
_entity_poly.pdbx_strand_id
1 'polypeptide(L)'
;MNRNFVLILVFVVNILCRSFSQSAEIDRYFAGISGENNPVVPESFFLQKNEQRVQKALLHYCADTFLMVRKNAFLLLASQGLKSGQAEIRRKTVTALLAGYNDADAGIRNICRRKLLLFFQDDFDNAAHDSVCMMLRKSGHPGKYLLLLAGLTGNTNTIAEIKTLWHNGTLTPEEKWYALISLVRCGEKTYEDLLLGSVNIITVNDDFVYEVLPGLLFSCSRKIYDYLFSLVFEGKNYCSCGNPDSESLVLCSMKILDNLSEHVEGFPVEKDNGGDLMGSRREIMEKTNEWFAENKSAYRIIKRGFK
;
A
#
# COMPACT_ATOMS: atom_id res chain seq x y z
N MET A 1 -44.38 -39.88 -4.44
CA MET A 1 -43.10 -39.21 -4.08
C MET A 1 -43.22 -37.75 -4.52
N ASN A 2 -43.14 -36.80 -3.59
CA ASN A 2 -43.57 -35.42 -3.83
C ASN A 2 -42.57 -34.69 -4.75
N ARG A 3 -43.00 -34.21 -5.92
CA ARG A 3 -42.12 -33.64 -6.97
C ARG A 3 -41.26 -32.47 -6.47
N ASN A 4 -41.78 -31.74 -5.49
CA ASN A 4 -41.07 -30.64 -4.83
C ASN A 4 -39.90 -31.13 -3.95
N PHE A 5 -39.98 -32.34 -3.37
CA PHE A 5 -38.92 -32.89 -2.54
C PHE A 5 -37.70 -33.32 -3.37
N VAL A 6 -37.92 -33.87 -4.57
CA VAL A 6 -36.84 -34.24 -5.50
C VAL A 6 -36.12 -33.00 -6.04
N LEU A 7 -36.85 -31.93 -6.36
CA LEU A 7 -36.26 -30.68 -6.81
C LEU A 7 -35.43 -29.99 -5.71
N ILE A 8 -35.92 -29.98 -4.46
CA ILE A 8 -35.15 -29.46 -3.31
C ILE A 8 -33.89 -30.29 -3.10
N LEU A 9 -33.98 -31.63 -3.17
CA LEU A 9 -32.82 -32.51 -2.99
C LEU A 9 -31.76 -32.30 -4.09
N VAL A 10 -32.16 -32.21 -5.36
CA VAL A 10 -31.25 -31.94 -6.49
C VAL A 10 -30.61 -30.56 -6.38
N PHE A 11 -31.35 -29.56 -5.90
CA PHE A 11 -30.82 -28.20 -5.71
C PHE A 11 -29.80 -28.16 -4.55
N VAL A 12 -30.11 -28.82 -3.42
CA VAL A 12 -29.21 -28.94 -2.27
C VAL A 12 -27.94 -29.72 -2.63
N VAL A 13 -28.06 -30.84 -3.37
CA VAL A 13 -26.89 -31.62 -3.83
C VAL A 13 -26.01 -30.80 -4.78
N ASN A 14 -26.59 -30.02 -5.70
CA ASN A 14 -25.81 -29.16 -6.59
C ASN A 14 -25.06 -28.04 -5.85
N ILE A 15 -25.66 -27.45 -4.80
CA ILE A 15 -25.01 -26.43 -3.97
C ILE A 15 -23.85 -27.03 -3.15
N LEU A 16 -24.06 -28.23 -2.59
CA LEU A 16 -23.07 -28.93 -1.78
C LEU A 16 -21.87 -29.41 -2.63
N CYS A 17 -22.12 -29.98 -3.81
CA CYS A 17 -21.03 -30.44 -4.70
C CYS A 17 -20.16 -29.29 -5.22
N ARG A 18 -20.74 -28.13 -5.53
CA ARG A 18 -19.97 -26.94 -5.96
C ARG A 18 -19.10 -26.35 -4.84
N SER A 19 -19.60 -26.38 -3.60
CA SER A 19 -18.84 -25.90 -2.43
C SER A 19 -17.66 -26.82 -2.10
N PHE A 20 -17.84 -28.15 -2.24
CA PHE A 20 -16.81 -29.15 -1.98
C PHE A 20 -15.68 -29.11 -3.01
N SER A 21 -16.01 -28.99 -4.30
CA SER A 21 -15.02 -29.01 -5.40
C SER A 21 -13.97 -27.90 -5.34
N GLN A 22 -14.30 -26.74 -4.77
CA GLN A 22 -13.40 -25.60 -4.73
C GLN A 22 -12.64 -25.48 -3.39
N SER A 23 -13.16 -26.01 -2.27
CA SER A 23 -12.31 -26.21 -1.07
C SER A 23 -11.16 -27.16 -1.40
N ALA A 24 -11.48 -28.25 -2.10
CA ALA A 24 -10.49 -29.20 -2.59
C ALA A 24 -9.47 -28.58 -3.57
N GLU A 25 -9.78 -27.46 -4.24
CA GLU A 25 -8.82 -26.74 -5.09
C GLU A 25 -7.81 -25.95 -4.25
N ILE A 26 -8.28 -25.27 -3.20
CA ILE A 26 -7.40 -24.54 -2.27
C ILE A 26 -6.48 -25.51 -1.53
N ASP A 27 -7.05 -26.60 -1.03
CA ASP A 27 -6.27 -27.61 -0.29
C ASP A 27 -5.24 -28.28 -1.21
N ARG A 28 -5.59 -28.55 -2.48
CA ARG A 28 -4.64 -29.06 -3.49
C ARG A 28 -3.52 -28.06 -3.80
N TYR A 29 -3.84 -26.77 -3.90
CA TYR A 29 -2.82 -25.74 -4.11
C TYR A 29 -1.81 -25.73 -2.95
N PHE A 30 -2.28 -25.69 -1.69
CA PHE A 30 -1.38 -25.64 -0.54
C PHE A 30 -0.65 -26.96 -0.30
N ALA A 31 -1.27 -28.11 -0.57
CA ALA A 31 -0.59 -29.41 -0.55
C ALA A 31 0.53 -29.51 -1.62
N GLY A 32 0.42 -28.75 -2.70
CA GLY A 32 1.43 -28.68 -3.77
C GLY A 32 2.63 -27.78 -3.45
N ILE A 33 2.54 -26.94 -2.41
CA ILE A 33 3.66 -26.06 -2.01
C ILE A 33 4.72 -26.89 -1.29
N SER A 34 5.90 -26.96 -1.88
CA SER A 34 7.09 -27.55 -1.25
C SER A 34 8.32 -26.67 -1.57
N GLY A 35 9.46 -26.92 -0.92
CA GLY A 35 10.64 -26.05 -1.02
C GLY A 35 11.12 -25.73 -2.45
N GLU A 36 10.85 -26.62 -3.41
CA GLU A 36 11.22 -26.45 -4.83
C GLU A 36 10.02 -26.29 -5.76
N ASN A 37 8.79 -26.48 -5.27
CA ASN A 37 7.58 -26.44 -6.08
C ASN A 37 6.64 -25.33 -5.62
N ASN A 38 6.34 -24.41 -6.54
CA ASN A 38 5.36 -23.35 -6.32
C ASN A 38 4.25 -23.48 -7.37
N PRO A 39 3.11 -24.13 -7.03
CA PRO A 39 2.03 -24.33 -7.99
C PRO A 39 1.45 -23.00 -8.47
N VAL A 40 0.89 -22.99 -9.67
CA VAL A 40 0.21 -21.81 -10.22
C VAL A 40 -1.04 -21.53 -9.37
N VAL A 41 -1.19 -20.27 -8.96
CA VAL A 41 -2.36 -19.83 -8.18
C VAL A 41 -3.60 -19.91 -9.09
N PRO A 42 -4.64 -20.66 -8.70
CA PRO A 42 -5.85 -20.75 -9.50
C PRO A 42 -6.55 -19.39 -9.64
N GLU A 43 -6.96 -19.02 -10.86
CA GLU A 43 -7.71 -17.77 -11.11
C GLU A 43 -9.01 -17.71 -10.30
N SER A 44 -9.56 -18.88 -9.96
CA SER A 44 -10.76 -19.03 -9.13
C SER A 44 -10.65 -18.37 -7.75
N PHE A 45 -9.43 -18.15 -7.24
CA PHE A 45 -9.16 -17.50 -5.95
C PHE A 45 -9.55 -16.02 -5.96
N PHE A 46 -9.52 -15.39 -7.13
CA PHE A 46 -9.78 -13.96 -7.30
C PHE A 46 -11.20 -13.66 -7.80
N LEU A 47 -12.06 -14.68 -7.93
CA LEU A 47 -13.45 -14.48 -8.32
C LEU A 47 -14.27 -13.99 -7.13
N GLN A 48 -15.02 -12.90 -7.34
CA GLN A 48 -15.83 -12.24 -6.29
C GLN A 48 -16.74 -13.20 -5.51
N LYS A 49 -17.41 -14.12 -6.23
CA LYS A 49 -18.31 -15.13 -5.63
C LYS A 49 -17.63 -16.08 -4.65
N ASN A 50 -16.30 -16.19 -4.67
CA ASN A 50 -15.53 -17.09 -3.85
C ASN A 50 -14.81 -16.38 -2.68
N GLU A 51 -14.85 -15.05 -2.61
CA GLU A 51 -13.94 -14.27 -1.76
C GLU A 51 -13.98 -14.70 -0.29
N GLN A 52 -15.17 -14.81 0.30
CA GLN A 52 -15.33 -15.18 1.72
C GLN A 52 -14.78 -16.58 2.03
N ARG A 53 -15.04 -17.56 1.16
CA ARG A 53 -14.55 -18.94 1.38
C ARG A 53 -13.04 -19.02 1.21
N VAL A 54 -12.51 -18.39 0.16
CA VAL A 54 -11.07 -18.33 -0.09
C VAL A 54 -10.37 -17.62 1.07
N GLN A 55 -10.89 -16.49 1.54
CA GLN A 55 -10.34 -15.78 2.69
C GLN A 55 -10.31 -16.69 3.93
N LYS A 56 -11.42 -17.39 4.24
CA LYS A 56 -11.49 -18.31 5.37
C LYS A 56 -10.42 -19.42 5.29
N ALA A 57 -10.20 -19.98 4.10
CA ALA A 57 -9.18 -20.99 3.89
C ALA A 57 -7.76 -20.41 4.01
N LEU A 58 -7.51 -19.24 3.44
CA LEU A 58 -6.21 -18.56 3.54
C LEU A 58 -5.85 -18.24 5.00
N LEU A 59 -6.82 -17.78 5.80
CA LEU A 59 -6.63 -17.54 7.24
C LEU A 59 -6.20 -18.80 8.00
N HIS A 60 -6.70 -19.98 7.61
CA HIS A 60 -6.24 -21.24 8.17
C HIS A 60 -4.76 -21.50 7.85
N TYR A 61 -4.36 -21.34 6.58
CA TYR A 61 -2.98 -21.56 6.15
C TYR A 61 -1.98 -20.49 6.63
N CYS A 62 -2.45 -19.30 7.02
CA CYS A 62 -1.61 -18.31 7.70
C CYS A 62 -1.07 -18.81 9.05
N ALA A 63 -1.68 -19.83 9.65
CA ALA A 63 -1.24 -20.43 10.92
C ALA A 63 -0.50 -21.77 10.73
N ASP A 64 -0.15 -22.13 9.49
CA ASP A 64 0.50 -23.41 9.18
C ASP A 64 1.90 -23.52 9.81
N THR A 65 2.33 -24.73 10.15
CA THR A 65 3.67 -24.95 10.72
C THR A 65 4.77 -24.75 9.69
N PHE A 66 4.49 -24.98 8.41
CA PHE A 66 5.43 -24.86 7.30
C PHE A 66 5.57 -23.41 6.83
N LEU A 67 6.80 -22.91 6.84
CA LEU A 67 7.12 -21.53 6.47
C LEU A 67 6.60 -21.14 5.07
N MET A 68 6.83 -21.99 4.07
CA MET A 68 6.45 -21.68 2.69
C MET A 68 4.93 -21.63 2.50
N VAL A 69 4.18 -22.43 3.26
CA VAL A 69 2.72 -22.40 3.27
C VAL A 69 2.23 -21.08 3.85
N ARG A 70 2.69 -20.70 5.05
CA ARG A 70 2.32 -19.40 5.66
C ARG A 70 2.66 -18.22 4.77
N LYS A 71 3.87 -18.20 4.20
CA LYS A 71 4.35 -17.12 3.32
C LYS A 71 3.43 -16.93 2.11
N ASN A 72 3.07 -18.01 1.43
CA ASN A 72 2.14 -17.95 0.29
C ASN A 72 0.73 -17.58 0.74
N ALA A 73 0.26 -18.09 1.89
CA ALA A 73 -1.04 -17.72 2.44
C ALA A 73 -1.16 -16.21 2.70
N PHE A 74 -0.17 -15.59 3.34
CA PHE A 74 -0.15 -14.14 3.56
C PHE A 74 -0.09 -13.33 2.25
N LEU A 75 0.69 -13.78 1.26
CA LEU A 75 0.75 -13.12 -0.05
C LEU A 75 -0.59 -13.15 -0.78
N LEU A 76 -1.24 -14.32 -0.80
CA LEU A 76 -2.55 -14.50 -1.42
C LEU A 76 -3.64 -13.74 -0.67
N LEU A 77 -3.61 -13.77 0.66
CA LEU A 77 -4.57 -13.06 1.50
C LEU A 77 -4.49 -11.55 1.27
N ALA A 78 -3.27 -10.99 1.20
CA ALA A 78 -3.07 -9.59 0.86
C ALA A 78 -3.56 -9.26 -0.56
N SER A 79 -3.23 -10.10 -1.56
CA SER A 79 -3.66 -9.90 -2.94
C SER A 79 -5.20 -9.91 -3.07
N GLN A 80 -5.86 -10.84 -2.39
CA GLN A 80 -7.31 -10.93 -2.36
C GLN A 80 -7.93 -9.72 -1.64
N GLY A 81 -7.40 -9.35 -0.47
CA GLY A 81 -7.89 -8.19 0.29
C GLY A 81 -7.80 -6.90 -0.52
N LEU A 82 -6.68 -6.65 -1.21
CA LEU A 82 -6.49 -5.44 -2.01
C LEU A 82 -7.39 -5.36 -3.25
N LYS A 83 -7.84 -6.51 -3.78
CA LYS A 83 -8.74 -6.58 -4.93
C LYS A 83 -10.23 -6.62 -4.54
N SER A 84 -10.55 -6.93 -3.29
CA SER A 84 -11.94 -7.13 -2.88
C SER A 84 -12.71 -5.81 -2.79
N GLY A 85 -13.88 -5.78 -3.40
CA GLY A 85 -14.85 -4.69 -3.22
C GLY A 85 -15.51 -4.69 -1.83
N GLN A 86 -15.37 -5.76 -1.04
CA GLN A 86 -16.07 -5.94 0.23
C GLN A 86 -15.22 -5.44 1.42
N ALA A 87 -15.67 -4.38 2.09
CA ALA A 87 -14.96 -3.79 3.24
C ALA A 87 -14.71 -4.80 4.37
N GLU A 88 -15.64 -5.73 4.62
CA GLU A 88 -15.49 -6.78 5.63
C GLU A 88 -14.28 -7.68 5.34
N ILE A 89 -14.09 -8.05 4.06
CA ILE A 89 -12.97 -8.90 3.63
C ILE A 89 -11.67 -8.11 3.79
N ARG A 90 -11.63 -6.85 3.38
CA ARG A 90 -10.44 -6.00 3.56
C ARG A 90 -10.03 -5.85 5.02
N ARG A 91 -10.99 -5.58 5.92
CA ARG A 91 -10.75 -5.48 7.36
C ARG A 91 -10.23 -6.78 7.96
N LYS A 92 -10.84 -7.93 7.64
CA LYS A 92 -10.35 -9.25 8.07
C LYS A 92 -8.93 -9.53 7.59
N THR A 93 -8.60 -9.13 6.36
CA THR A 93 -7.24 -9.23 5.83
C THR A 93 -6.28 -8.32 6.61
N VAL A 94 -6.65 -7.08 6.91
CA VAL A 94 -5.83 -6.16 7.73
C VAL A 94 -5.56 -6.78 9.10
N THR A 95 -6.58 -7.32 9.79
CA THR A 95 -6.41 -7.99 11.09
C THR A 95 -5.42 -9.15 11.00
N ALA A 96 -5.51 -9.98 9.97
CA ALA A 96 -4.60 -11.10 9.77
C ALA A 96 -3.17 -10.66 9.47
N LEU A 97 -2.99 -9.63 8.64
CA LEU A 97 -1.67 -9.06 8.35
C LEU A 97 -1.05 -8.40 9.60
N LEU A 98 -1.85 -7.78 10.47
CA LEU A 98 -1.37 -7.28 11.77
C LEU A 98 -0.92 -8.41 12.69
N ALA A 99 -1.56 -9.59 12.65
CA ALA A 99 -1.07 -10.77 13.34
C ALA A 99 0.27 -11.25 12.73
N GLY A 100 0.36 -11.33 11.40
CA GLY A 100 1.58 -11.68 10.66
C GLY A 100 2.74 -10.69 10.83
N TYR A 101 2.46 -9.45 11.26
CA TYR A 101 3.48 -8.47 11.64
C TYR A 101 4.42 -9.00 12.74
N ASN A 102 3.92 -9.92 13.57
CA ASN A 102 4.64 -10.57 14.67
C ASN A 102 4.95 -12.06 14.40
N ASP A 103 4.89 -12.53 13.14
CA ASP A 103 5.29 -13.90 12.80
C ASP A 103 6.75 -14.16 13.24
N ALA A 104 7.07 -15.41 13.56
CA ALA A 104 8.43 -15.82 13.92
C ALA A 104 9.43 -15.61 12.76
N ASP A 105 8.97 -15.72 11.51
CA ASP A 105 9.79 -15.54 10.32
C ASP A 105 9.91 -14.07 9.89
N ALA A 106 11.14 -13.60 9.68
CA ALA A 106 11.43 -12.23 9.28
C ALA A 106 10.88 -11.87 7.89
N GLY A 107 10.86 -12.83 6.96
CA GLY A 107 10.33 -12.66 5.62
C GLY A 107 8.81 -12.43 5.64
N ILE A 108 8.07 -13.21 6.42
CA ILE A 108 6.62 -13.02 6.63
C ILE A 108 6.34 -11.67 7.29
N ARG A 109 7.08 -11.30 8.35
CA ARG A 109 6.93 -9.97 8.98
C ARG A 109 7.10 -8.85 7.96
N ASN A 110 8.12 -8.93 7.10
CA ASN A 110 8.39 -7.92 6.08
C ASN A 110 7.28 -7.86 5.01
N ILE A 111 6.76 -9.02 4.58
CA ILE A 111 5.61 -9.07 3.66
C ILE A 111 4.41 -8.36 4.29
N CYS A 112 4.05 -8.71 5.52
CA CYS A 112 2.89 -8.13 6.20
C CYS A 112 3.05 -6.62 6.40
N ARG A 113 4.22 -6.17 6.86
CA ARG A 113 4.59 -4.75 7.01
C ARG A 113 4.33 -3.95 5.74
N ARG A 114 4.85 -4.41 4.61
CA ARG A 114 4.71 -3.72 3.31
C ARG A 114 3.27 -3.79 2.79
N LYS A 115 2.61 -4.94 2.91
CA LYS A 115 1.24 -5.11 2.40
C LYS A 115 0.20 -4.32 3.18
N LEU A 116 0.39 -4.12 4.48
CA LEU A 116 -0.50 -3.28 5.29
C LEU A 116 -0.56 -1.84 4.80
N LEU A 117 0.56 -1.29 4.32
CA LEU A 117 0.60 0.08 3.81
C LEU A 117 -0.25 0.28 2.56
N LEU A 118 -0.61 -0.78 1.83
CA LEU A 118 -1.39 -0.72 0.59
C LEU A 118 -2.91 -0.57 0.82
N PHE A 119 -3.39 -0.77 2.05
CA PHE A 119 -4.81 -0.67 2.38
C PHE A 119 -5.28 0.78 2.58
N PHE A 120 -6.59 0.99 2.45
CA PHE A 120 -7.18 2.30 2.75
C PHE A 120 -7.25 2.51 4.26
N GLN A 121 -7.26 3.77 4.69
CA GLN A 121 -7.44 4.13 6.09
C GLN A 121 -8.72 3.50 6.70
N ASP A 122 -9.82 3.48 5.95
CA ASP A 122 -11.12 2.94 6.39
C ASP A 122 -11.17 1.41 6.54
N ASP A 123 -10.12 0.71 6.08
CA ASP A 123 -9.95 -0.73 6.26
C ASP A 123 -9.32 -1.07 7.61
N PHE A 124 -8.88 -0.08 8.39
CA PHE A 124 -8.42 -0.24 9.77
C PHE A 124 -9.58 0.08 10.72
N ASP A 125 -10.13 -0.95 11.37
CA ASP A 125 -11.13 -0.75 12.41
C ASP A 125 -10.49 -0.38 13.77
N ASN A 126 -11.31 -0.18 14.79
CA ASN A 126 -10.85 0.19 16.13
C ASN A 126 -9.87 -0.84 16.72
N ALA A 127 -10.09 -2.13 16.49
CA ALA A 127 -9.19 -3.17 16.98
C ALA A 127 -7.83 -3.13 16.26
N ALA A 128 -7.83 -2.84 14.97
CA ALA A 128 -6.62 -2.61 14.19
C ALA A 128 -5.86 -1.37 14.69
N HIS A 129 -6.56 -0.26 14.98
CA HIS A 129 -5.96 0.93 15.56
C HIS A 129 -5.29 0.66 16.91
N ASP A 130 -5.99 -0.04 17.81
CA ASP A 130 -5.45 -0.40 19.12
C ASP A 130 -4.21 -1.30 19.00
N SER A 131 -4.23 -2.22 18.02
CA SER A 131 -3.08 -3.08 17.73
C SER A 131 -1.86 -2.28 17.29
N VAL A 132 -2.03 -1.34 16.35
CA VAL A 132 -0.93 -0.46 15.88
C VAL A 132 -0.43 0.44 17.03
N CYS A 133 -1.33 1.00 17.82
CA CYS A 133 -0.98 1.83 18.98
C CYS A 133 -0.17 1.04 20.02
N MET A 134 -0.57 -0.19 20.32
CA MET A 134 0.16 -1.07 21.23
C MET A 134 1.54 -1.44 20.67
N MET A 135 1.66 -1.69 19.36
CA MET A 135 2.95 -1.95 18.73
C MET A 135 3.91 -0.77 18.88
N LEU A 136 3.43 0.48 18.70
CA LEU A 136 4.23 1.68 18.93
C LEU A 136 4.72 1.78 20.37
N ARG A 137 3.82 1.63 21.35
CA ARG A 137 4.15 1.73 22.78
C ARG A 137 5.19 0.72 23.24
N LYS A 138 5.15 -0.49 22.68
CA LYS A 138 6.08 -1.57 23.01
C LYS A 138 7.42 -1.43 22.30
N SER A 139 7.51 -0.60 21.26
CA SER A 139 8.72 -0.47 20.48
C SER A 139 9.56 0.72 20.94
N GLY A 140 10.78 0.46 21.42
CA GLY A 140 11.79 1.51 21.58
C GLY A 140 12.27 2.07 20.23
N HIS A 141 12.24 1.24 19.19
CA HIS A 141 12.63 1.56 17.81
C HIS A 141 11.58 1.03 16.84
N PRO A 142 10.50 1.78 16.57
CA PRO A 142 9.37 1.32 15.74
C PRO A 142 9.77 1.00 14.29
N GLY A 143 10.84 1.61 13.78
CA GLY A 143 11.26 1.50 12.40
C GLY A 143 10.29 2.13 11.39
N LYS A 144 10.73 2.19 10.13
CA LYS A 144 10.00 2.78 8.98
C LYS A 144 8.53 2.36 8.90
N TYR A 145 8.29 1.05 8.78
CA TYR A 145 6.97 0.54 8.43
C TYR A 145 5.93 0.76 9.53
N LEU A 146 6.30 0.70 10.80
CA LEU A 146 5.35 0.92 11.90
C LEU A 146 4.95 2.39 12.00
N LEU A 147 5.91 3.30 11.82
CA LEU A 147 5.64 4.74 11.82
C LEU A 147 4.71 5.12 10.67
N LEU A 148 5.04 4.68 9.45
CA LEU A 148 4.17 4.91 8.29
C LEU A 148 2.80 4.27 8.48
N LEU A 149 2.72 3.05 9.02
CA LEU A 149 1.43 2.41 9.30
C LEU A 149 0.59 3.22 10.28
N ALA A 150 1.21 3.72 11.34
CA ALA A 150 0.55 4.58 12.31
C ALA A 150 0.05 5.89 11.68
N GLY A 151 0.85 6.54 10.83
CA GLY A 151 0.42 7.70 10.04
C GLY A 151 -0.70 7.39 9.05
N LEU A 152 -0.67 6.21 8.41
CA LEU A 152 -1.72 5.75 7.50
C LEU A 152 -3.05 5.57 8.22
N THR A 153 -3.03 5.02 9.44
CA THR A 153 -4.25 4.82 10.22
C THR A 153 -4.90 6.13 10.66
N GLY A 154 -4.12 7.20 10.84
CA GLY A 154 -4.62 8.52 11.22
C GLY A 154 -5.39 8.58 12.54
N ASN A 155 -5.24 7.57 13.41
CA ASN A 155 -5.95 7.51 14.68
C ASN A 155 -5.34 8.47 15.70
N THR A 156 -6.17 9.12 16.52
CA THR A 156 -5.72 10.10 17.52
C THR A 156 -4.73 9.52 18.53
N ASN A 157 -4.90 8.27 18.93
CA ASN A 157 -3.98 7.59 19.85
C ASN A 157 -2.64 7.33 19.16
N THR A 158 -2.63 6.83 17.92
CA THR A 158 -1.37 6.58 17.20
C THR A 158 -0.59 7.88 16.94
N ILE A 159 -1.30 8.97 16.64
CA ILE A 159 -0.69 10.31 16.51
C ILE A 159 -0.02 10.74 17.82
N ALA A 160 -0.71 10.60 18.96
CA ALA A 160 -0.16 10.96 20.27
C ALA A 160 1.10 10.14 20.61
N GLU A 161 1.11 8.84 20.29
CA GLU A 161 2.29 8.00 20.48
C GLU A 161 3.46 8.41 19.58
N ILE A 162 3.22 8.73 18.30
CA ILE A 162 4.29 9.22 17.40
C ILE A 162 4.89 10.53 17.95
N LYS A 163 4.06 11.46 18.42
CA LYS A 163 4.54 12.71 19.05
C LYS A 163 5.36 12.44 20.30
N THR A 164 4.95 11.47 21.12
CA THR A 164 5.69 11.07 22.33
C THR A 164 7.08 10.54 21.97
N LEU A 165 7.16 9.66 20.96
CA LEU A 165 8.41 9.15 20.42
C LEU A 165 9.27 10.24 19.77
N TRP A 166 8.65 11.23 19.13
CA TRP A 166 9.36 12.39 18.58
C TRP A 166 10.05 13.21 19.69
N HIS A 167 9.34 13.50 20.78
CA HIS A 167 9.82 14.38 21.84
C HIS A 167 10.76 13.70 22.83
N ASN A 168 10.64 12.39 23.06
CA ASN A 168 11.51 11.67 23.99
C ASN A 168 12.95 11.48 23.47
N GLY A 169 13.21 11.80 22.19
CA GLY A 169 14.53 11.75 21.57
C GLY A 169 15.06 10.35 21.27
N THR A 170 14.24 9.31 21.39
CA THR A 170 14.66 7.89 21.21
C THR A 170 14.77 7.46 19.75
N LEU A 171 14.11 8.18 18.84
CA LEU A 171 14.10 7.85 17.41
C LEU A 171 15.46 8.11 16.75
N THR A 172 15.90 7.16 15.94
CA THR A 172 17.02 7.34 15.01
C THR A 172 16.72 8.43 13.98
N PRO A 173 17.72 9.00 13.28
CA PRO A 173 17.48 10.00 12.23
C PRO A 173 16.51 9.51 11.13
N GLU A 174 16.64 8.26 10.71
CA GLU A 174 15.73 7.63 9.75
C GLU A 174 14.31 7.51 10.32
N GLU A 175 14.15 7.09 11.58
CA GLU A 175 12.83 7.02 12.21
C GLU A 175 12.22 8.41 12.41
N LYS A 176 13.01 9.44 12.71
CA LYS A 176 12.52 10.82 12.77
C LYS A 176 11.95 11.25 11.42
N TRP A 177 12.60 10.91 10.31
CA TRP A 177 12.08 11.18 8.98
C TRP A 177 10.69 10.55 8.77
N TYR A 178 10.52 9.27 9.09
CA TYR A 178 9.21 8.61 8.91
C TYR A 178 8.16 9.05 9.92
N ALA A 179 8.54 9.40 11.15
CA ALA A 179 7.65 9.99 12.14
C ALA A 179 7.14 11.37 11.65
N LEU A 180 8.04 12.20 11.13
CA LEU A 180 7.72 13.52 10.57
C LEU A 180 6.71 13.38 9.43
N ILE A 181 7.00 12.54 8.44
CA ILE A 181 6.09 12.26 7.31
C ILE A 181 4.72 11.76 7.79
N SER A 182 4.70 10.88 8.78
CA SER A 182 3.47 10.30 9.32
C SER A 182 2.60 11.35 10.02
N LEU A 183 3.22 12.27 10.77
CA LEU A 183 2.51 13.38 11.41
C LEU A 183 1.94 14.35 10.38
N VAL A 184 2.68 14.64 9.31
CA VAL A 184 2.19 15.47 8.20
C VAL A 184 0.97 14.82 7.53
N ARG A 185 0.99 13.50 7.29
CA ARG A 185 -0.16 12.76 6.76
C ARG A 185 -1.39 12.89 7.65
N CYS A 186 -1.19 12.91 8.96
CA CYS A 186 -2.26 13.11 9.94
C CYS A 186 -2.75 14.58 10.02
N GLY A 187 -2.21 15.50 9.22
CA GLY A 187 -2.64 16.90 9.16
C GLY A 187 -1.99 17.81 10.20
N GLU A 188 -0.91 17.35 10.85
CA GLU A 188 -0.24 18.12 11.90
C GLU A 188 0.61 19.26 11.32
N LYS A 189 0.05 20.48 11.32
CA LYS A 189 0.60 21.64 10.61
C LYS A 189 2.01 22.05 11.03
N THR A 190 2.35 21.96 12.30
CA THR A 190 3.71 22.24 12.79
C THR A 190 4.76 21.37 12.10
N TYR A 191 4.43 20.11 11.81
CA TYR A 191 5.34 19.16 11.18
C TYR A 191 5.37 19.32 9.65
N GLU A 192 4.32 19.88 9.05
CA GLU A 192 4.26 20.18 7.61
C GLU A 192 5.32 21.23 7.22
N ASP A 193 5.49 22.27 8.04
CA ASP A 193 6.51 23.30 7.84
C ASP A 193 7.93 22.75 8.05
N LEU A 194 8.12 21.91 9.06
CA LEU A 194 9.40 21.25 9.34
C LEU A 194 9.83 20.32 8.19
N LEU A 195 8.88 19.55 7.65
CA LEU A 195 9.13 18.68 6.50
C LEU A 195 9.54 19.50 5.29
N LEU A 196 8.78 20.55 4.95
CA LEU A 196 9.10 21.41 3.82
C LEU A 196 10.48 22.09 3.98
N GLY A 197 10.80 22.58 5.17
CA GLY A 197 12.12 23.16 5.46
C GLY A 197 13.26 22.17 5.25
N SER A 198 13.05 20.91 5.66
CA SER A 198 14.03 19.84 5.52
C SER A 198 14.21 19.40 4.06
N VAL A 199 13.15 19.43 3.27
CA VAL A 199 13.15 19.01 1.87
C VAL A 199 13.73 20.09 0.94
N ASN A 200 13.48 21.37 1.24
CA ASN A 200 13.96 22.48 0.42
C ASN A 200 15.48 22.58 0.29
N ILE A 201 16.23 21.98 1.21
CA ILE A 201 17.70 21.97 1.18
C ILE A 201 18.27 20.74 0.46
N ILE A 202 17.42 19.79 0.05
CA ILE A 202 17.85 18.58 -0.64
C ILE A 202 17.94 18.87 -2.14
N THR A 203 19.08 18.54 -2.74
CA THR A 203 19.27 18.61 -4.19
C THR A 203 18.37 17.59 -4.88
N VAL A 204 17.63 18.02 -5.90
CA VAL A 204 16.80 17.12 -6.70
C VAL A 204 17.69 16.34 -7.68
N ASN A 205 17.88 15.05 -7.41
CA ASN A 205 18.63 14.09 -8.20
C ASN A 205 17.96 12.70 -8.09
N ASP A 206 18.64 11.62 -8.48
CA ASP A 206 18.08 10.27 -8.33
C ASP A 206 17.80 9.90 -6.87
N ASP A 207 18.68 10.24 -5.93
CA ASP A 207 18.46 9.97 -4.50
C ASP A 207 17.19 10.67 -4.00
N PHE A 208 16.93 11.91 -4.44
CA PHE A 208 15.68 12.58 -4.14
C PHE A 208 14.48 11.79 -4.68
N VAL A 209 14.54 11.33 -5.93
CA VAL A 209 13.43 10.61 -6.58
C VAL A 209 13.16 9.25 -5.92
N TYR A 210 14.20 8.51 -5.53
CA TYR A 210 14.03 7.15 -5.03
C TYR A 210 13.91 7.08 -3.50
N GLU A 211 14.54 7.97 -2.75
CA GLU A 211 14.58 7.91 -1.29
C GLU A 211 13.67 8.95 -0.60
N VAL A 212 13.51 10.13 -1.20
CA VAL A 212 12.79 11.26 -0.57
C VAL A 212 11.36 11.36 -1.08
N LEU A 213 11.18 11.43 -2.40
CA LEU A 213 9.90 11.64 -3.09
C LEU A 213 8.80 10.66 -2.64
N PRO A 214 9.06 9.34 -2.44
CA PRO A 214 8.02 8.44 -1.99
C PRO A 214 7.46 8.86 -0.61
N GLY A 215 8.32 9.29 0.33
CA GLY A 215 7.89 9.82 1.62
C GLY A 215 7.05 11.10 1.50
N LEU A 216 7.38 11.96 0.55
CA LEU A 216 6.61 13.19 0.27
C LEU A 216 5.22 12.88 -0.28
N LEU A 217 5.11 11.92 -1.18
CA LEU A 217 3.82 11.47 -1.73
C LEU A 217 2.95 10.83 -0.65
N PHE A 218 3.56 10.02 0.23
CA PHE A 218 2.89 9.43 1.39
C PHE A 218 2.28 10.49 2.32
N SER A 219 2.91 11.66 2.46
CA SER A 219 2.42 12.72 3.34
C SER A 219 1.01 13.21 2.97
N CYS A 220 0.57 13.04 1.72
CA CYS A 220 -0.70 13.54 1.19
C CYS A 220 -1.02 15.00 1.57
N SER A 221 0.01 15.81 1.82
CA SER A 221 -0.14 17.23 2.11
C SER A 221 -0.17 18.01 0.81
N ARG A 222 -1.20 18.84 0.65
CA ARG A 222 -1.30 19.78 -0.49
C ARG A 222 -0.09 20.70 -0.57
N LYS A 223 0.42 21.19 0.56
CA LYS A 223 1.60 22.07 0.57
C LYS A 223 2.83 21.38 0.01
N ILE A 224 3.00 20.09 0.33
CA ILE A 224 4.07 19.26 -0.21
C ILE A 224 3.86 18.98 -1.71
N TYR A 225 2.64 18.70 -2.15
CA TYR A 225 2.34 18.48 -3.57
C TYR A 225 2.54 19.76 -4.40
N ASP A 226 2.14 20.92 -3.90
CA ASP A 226 2.40 22.21 -4.55
C ASP A 226 3.90 22.47 -4.74
N TYR A 227 4.71 22.10 -3.74
CA TYR A 227 6.17 22.12 -3.85
C TYR A 227 6.69 21.14 -4.91
N LEU A 228 6.17 19.91 -4.96
CA LEU A 228 6.57 18.95 -6.00
C LEU A 228 6.23 19.47 -7.40
N PHE A 229 5.06 20.09 -7.58
CA PHE A 229 4.71 20.74 -8.84
C PHE A 229 5.65 21.90 -9.18
N SER A 230 6.09 22.71 -8.21
CA SER A 230 7.07 23.76 -8.49
C SER A 230 8.41 23.18 -8.98
N LEU A 231 8.87 22.07 -8.40
CA LEU A 231 10.06 21.36 -8.89
C LEU A 231 9.88 20.85 -10.33
N VAL A 232 8.69 20.35 -10.65
CA VAL A 232 8.36 19.89 -12.02
C VAL A 232 8.47 21.05 -13.01
N PHE A 233 7.88 22.20 -12.69
CA PHE A 233 7.83 23.35 -13.61
C PHE A 233 9.14 24.11 -13.72
N GLU A 234 9.99 24.06 -12.70
CA GLU A 234 11.34 24.62 -12.79
C GLU A 234 12.20 23.84 -13.78
N GLY A 235 12.13 22.50 -13.79
CA GLY A 235 12.73 21.65 -14.81
C GLY A 235 14.25 21.73 -14.95
N LYS A 236 14.97 22.15 -13.89
CA LYS A 236 16.42 22.45 -13.94
C LYS A 236 17.35 21.27 -13.65
N ASN A 237 16.81 20.17 -13.13
CA ASN A 237 17.60 19.06 -12.59
C ASN A 237 17.50 17.78 -13.43
N TYR A 238 18.59 17.01 -13.43
CA TYR A 238 18.74 15.78 -14.20
C TYR A 238 18.90 14.56 -13.30
N CYS A 239 18.34 13.46 -13.76
CA CYS A 239 18.33 12.14 -13.13
C CYS A 239 18.84 11.12 -14.17
N SER A 240 19.36 9.99 -13.73
CA SER A 240 19.77 8.89 -14.61
C SER A 240 18.59 8.29 -15.35
N CYS A 241 18.82 7.82 -16.58
CA CYS A 241 17.85 7.02 -17.30
C CYS A 241 17.60 5.69 -16.55
N GLY A 242 16.36 5.20 -16.59
CA GLY A 242 16.01 3.91 -15.97
C GLY A 242 16.63 2.71 -16.68
N ASN A 243 17.19 2.90 -17.88
CA ASN A 243 17.91 1.86 -18.61
C ASN A 243 19.35 1.74 -18.06
N PRO A 244 19.73 0.61 -17.43
CA PRO A 244 21.06 0.42 -16.87
C PRO A 244 22.17 0.43 -17.93
N ASP A 245 21.82 0.17 -19.20
CA ASP A 245 22.76 0.18 -20.32
C ASP A 245 22.89 1.57 -20.97
N SER A 246 22.25 2.59 -20.41
CA SER A 246 22.28 3.96 -20.94
C SER A 246 22.76 4.96 -19.89
N GLU A 247 23.86 5.64 -20.17
CA GLU A 247 24.35 6.78 -19.38
C GLU A 247 23.57 8.08 -19.66
N SER A 248 22.46 8.00 -20.40
CA SER A 248 21.67 9.19 -20.73
C SER A 248 21.02 9.80 -19.48
N LEU A 249 20.96 11.13 -19.47
CA LEU A 249 20.27 11.88 -18.43
C LEU A 249 18.86 12.24 -18.89
N VAL A 250 17.90 12.10 -17.98
CA VAL A 250 16.51 12.54 -18.14
C VAL A 250 16.23 13.66 -17.14
N LEU A 251 15.20 14.47 -17.36
CA LEU A 251 14.81 15.44 -16.34
C LEU A 251 14.18 14.74 -15.15
N CYS A 252 14.62 15.09 -13.94
CA CYS A 252 13.98 14.63 -12.72
C CYS A 252 12.51 15.06 -12.65
N SER A 253 12.14 16.20 -13.28
CA SER A 253 10.76 16.65 -13.35
C SER A 253 9.83 15.60 -13.98
N MET A 254 10.31 14.84 -14.97
CA MET A 254 9.52 13.78 -15.59
C MET A 254 9.30 12.61 -14.63
N LYS A 255 10.30 12.24 -13.82
CA LYS A 255 10.16 11.18 -12.81
C LYS A 255 9.24 11.61 -11.67
N ILE A 256 9.36 12.86 -11.21
CA ILE A 256 8.46 13.42 -10.20
C ILE A 256 7.01 13.44 -10.73
N LEU A 257 6.83 13.90 -11.96
CA LEU A 257 5.53 13.97 -12.62
C LEU A 257 4.89 12.60 -12.79
N ASP A 258 5.68 11.60 -13.20
CA ASP A 258 5.21 10.23 -13.34
C ASP A 258 4.64 9.69 -12.02
N ASN A 259 5.35 9.92 -10.91
CA ASN A 259 4.88 9.53 -9.59
C ASN A 259 3.66 10.34 -9.13
N LEU A 260 3.60 11.65 -9.41
CA LEU A 260 2.46 12.50 -9.06
C LEU A 260 1.17 12.05 -9.76
N SER A 261 1.27 11.59 -11.01
CA SER A 261 0.11 11.20 -11.82
C SER A 261 -0.72 10.07 -11.18
N GLU A 262 -0.09 9.21 -10.36
CA GLU A 262 -0.79 8.13 -9.65
C GLU A 262 -1.51 8.58 -8.37
N HIS A 263 -1.19 9.77 -7.87
CA HIS A 263 -1.61 10.25 -6.56
C HIS A 263 -2.53 11.48 -6.61
N VAL A 264 -2.83 11.99 -7.81
CA VAL A 264 -3.67 13.17 -8.01
C VAL A 264 -4.90 12.78 -8.83
N GLU A 265 -6.09 13.07 -8.32
CA GLU A 265 -7.36 12.74 -8.97
C GLU A 265 -7.55 13.59 -10.23
N GLY A 266 -7.91 12.94 -11.35
CA GLY A 266 -8.18 13.61 -12.62
C GLY A 266 -6.93 14.19 -13.30
N PHE A 267 -5.76 13.59 -13.05
CA PHE A 267 -4.50 14.02 -13.66
C PHE A 267 -4.58 13.96 -15.20
N PRO A 268 -4.05 14.97 -15.95
CA PRO A 268 -4.35 15.16 -17.38
C PRO A 268 -3.51 14.29 -18.33
N VAL A 269 -2.50 13.59 -17.81
CA VAL A 269 -1.57 12.79 -18.60
C VAL A 269 -1.87 11.32 -18.37
N GLU A 270 -2.17 10.60 -19.45
CA GLU A 270 -2.42 9.17 -19.43
C GLU A 270 -1.11 8.38 -19.33
N LYS A 271 -1.21 7.18 -18.76
CA LYS A 271 -0.14 6.19 -18.76
C LYS A 271 -0.48 5.06 -19.72
N ASP A 272 0.54 4.49 -20.35
CA ASP A 272 0.37 3.30 -21.17
C ASP A 272 0.19 2.03 -20.32
N ASN A 273 0.11 0.86 -20.96
CA ASN A 273 -0.02 -0.42 -20.26
C ASN A 273 1.21 -0.80 -19.41
N GLY A 274 2.38 -0.21 -19.70
CA GLY A 274 3.60 -0.37 -18.93
C GLY A 274 3.66 0.54 -17.69
N GLY A 275 2.79 1.55 -17.64
CA GLY A 275 2.77 2.55 -16.57
C GLY A 275 3.58 3.80 -16.88
N ASP A 276 4.05 3.96 -18.12
CA ASP A 276 4.83 5.11 -18.55
C ASP A 276 3.93 6.23 -19.07
N LEU A 277 4.28 7.49 -18.79
CA LEU A 277 3.54 8.66 -19.29
C LEU A 277 3.51 8.70 -20.82
N MET A 278 2.31 8.84 -21.39
CA MET A 278 2.10 8.89 -22.83
C MET A 278 2.29 10.30 -23.42
N GLY A 279 3.02 10.37 -24.53
CA GLY A 279 3.24 11.60 -25.31
C GLY A 279 4.67 12.11 -25.24
N SER A 280 4.96 13.15 -26.02
CA SER A 280 6.26 13.81 -25.96
C SER A 280 6.38 14.63 -24.65
N ARG A 281 7.62 14.81 -24.18
CA ARG A 281 7.90 15.64 -23.00
C ARG A 281 7.24 17.02 -23.08
N ARG A 282 7.26 17.67 -24.26
CA ARG A 282 6.66 18.99 -24.44
C ARG A 282 5.14 18.95 -24.22
N GLU A 283 4.45 18.00 -24.83
CA GLU A 283 3.00 17.82 -24.69
C GLU A 283 2.61 17.49 -23.24
N ILE A 284 3.37 16.62 -22.58
CA ILE A 284 3.15 16.24 -21.17
C ILE A 284 3.23 17.47 -20.26
N MET A 285 4.27 18.30 -20.45
CA MET A 285 4.47 19.51 -19.66
C MET A 285 3.43 20.59 -19.95
N GLU A 286 3.04 20.78 -21.21
CA GLU A 286 1.98 21.71 -21.62
C GLU A 286 0.64 21.34 -20.95
N LYS A 287 0.19 20.08 -21.11
CA LYS A 287 -1.03 19.57 -20.47
C LYS A 287 -1.01 19.70 -18.95
N THR A 288 0.12 19.38 -18.33
CA THR A 288 0.27 19.47 -16.87
C THR A 288 0.19 20.93 -16.40
N ASN A 289 0.85 21.86 -17.09
CA ASN A 289 0.82 23.28 -16.76
C ASN A 289 -0.59 23.86 -16.87
N GLU A 290 -1.28 23.60 -17.99
CA GLU A 290 -2.65 24.06 -18.23
C GLU A 290 -3.59 23.54 -17.15
N TRP A 291 -3.58 22.22 -16.94
CA TRP A 291 -4.41 21.60 -15.91
C TRP A 291 -4.10 22.12 -14.51
N PHE A 292 -2.82 22.29 -14.14
CA PHE A 292 -2.47 22.78 -12.81
C PHE A 292 -2.91 24.23 -12.63
N ALA A 293 -2.79 25.08 -13.65
CA ALA A 293 -3.28 26.46 -13.59
C ALA A 293 -4.79 26.53 -13.30
N GLU A 294 -5.57 25.64 -13.90
CA GLU A 294 -7.02 25.55 -13.71
C GLU A 294 -7.41 24.89 -12.37
N ASN A 295 -6.63 23.90 -11.91
CA ASN A 295 -7.00 23.05 -10.78
C ASN A 295 -6.21 23.32 -9.50
N LYS A 296 -5.23 24.24 -9.49
CA LYS A 296 -4.33 24.51 -8.34
C LYS A 296 -5.08 24.68 -7.03
N SER A 297 -6.23 25.35 -7.04
CA SER A 297 -7.03 25.60 -5.83
C SER A 297 -7.91 24.40 -5.41
N ALA A 298 -8.21 23.46 -6.31
CA ALA A 298 -9.26 22.45 -6.10
C ALA A 298 -8.86 20.98 -6.34
N TYR A 299 -7.67 20.69 -6.91
CA TYR A 299 -7.22 19.31 -7.14
C TYR A 299 -7.23 18.47 -5.85
N ARG A 300 -7.55 17.18 -6.00
CA ARG A 300 -7.64 16.24 -4.88
C ARG A 300 -6.48 15.27 -4.90
N ILE A 301 -5.91 15.03 -3.72
CA ILE A 301 -4.88 14.01 -3.52
C ILE A 301 -5.59 12.71 -3.16
N ILE A 302 -5.22 11.64 -3.86
CA ILE A 302 -5.77 10.31 -3.64
C ILE A 302 -5.17 9.75 -2.35
N LYS A 303 -5.95 9.75 -1.26
CA LYS A 303 -5.57 9.16 0.03
C LYS A 303 -5.73 7.63 0.00
N ARG A 304 -4.92 6.96 -0.80
CA ARG A 304 -4.80 5.50 -0.85
C ARG A 304 -3.69 5.00 0.06
N GLY A 305 -3.63 3.67 0.19
CA GLY A 305 -2.43 3.01 0.68
C GLY A 305 -1.25 3.27 -0.25
N PHE A 306 -0.05 3.18 0.30
CA PHE A 306 1.22 3.58 -0.29
C PHE A 306 2.03 2.38 -0.79
N LYS A 307 2.46 2.43 -2.05
CA LYS A 307 3.18 1.36 -2.75
C LYS A 307 4.68 1.37 -2.47
#